data_AF-A0A3D3KRD4-F1
#
_entry.id   AF-A0A3D3KRD4-F1
#
_cell.length_a   1.000
_cell.length_b   1.000
_cell.length_c   1.000
_cell.angle_alpha   90.00
_cell.angle_beta   90.00
_cell.angle_gamma   90.00
#
_symmetry.space_group_name_H-M   'P 1'
#
loop_
_entity.id
_entity.type
_entity.pdbx_description
1 polymer ?
#
loop_
_entity_poly.entity_id
_entity_poly.type
_entity_poly.pdbx_seq_one_letter_code
_entity_poly.pdbx_strand_id
1 'polypeptide(L)'
;PDGTPIKAADVTIGSAFHVIPEGLNELPEGKLNAKAKAVVLLMRLDPASLNPSKGREDWSYNGIVAYSKICTHVGCPVALYEQQTHHLLCPCHQSTFDLTNECKVIFGPASRPLPQLPIAVDAEGYLVATSDFNEPVGPSYWERDEHERSIKS
;
A
#
# COMPACT_ATOMS: atom_id res chain seq x y z
N PRO A 1 -10.08 -3.21 10.74
CA PRO A 1 -8.86 -3.56 11.49
C PRO A 1 -8.97 -3.01 12.91
N ASP A 2 -8.61 -3.81 13.91
CA ASP A 2 -8.72 -3.50 15.34
C ASP A 2 -7.50 -2.76 15.91
N GLY A 3 -6.43 -2.61 15.12
CA GLY A 3 -5.21 -1.92 15.51
C GLY A 3 -4.17 -2.82 16.17
N THR A 4 -4.36 -4.14 16.14
CA THR A 4 -3.38 -5.10 16.66
C THR A 4 -2.05 -5.00 15.90
N PRO A 5 -0.90 -4.80 16.58
CA PRO A 5 0.42 -4.82 15.95
C PRO A 5 0.71 -6.16 15.26
N ILE A 6 1.38 -6.11 14.11
CA ILE A 6 1.64 -7.29 13.27
C ILE A 6 3.12 -7.65 13.35
N LYS A 7 3.45 -8.89 13.74
CA LYS A 7 4.82 -9.40 13.65
C LYS A 7 5.09 -9.90 12.24
N ALA A 8 6.31 -9.66 11.74
CA ALA A 8 6.70 -10.15 10.41
C ALA A 8 6.64 -11.69 10.29
N ALA A 9 6.83 -12.40 11.40
CA ALA A 9 6.73 -13.86 11.46
C ALA A 9 5.31 -14.39 11.23
N ASP A 10 4.28 -13.59 11.51
CA ASP A 10 2.86 -13.98 11.36
C ASP A 10 2.36 -13.79 9.92
N VAL A 11 3.11 -13.05 9.10
CA VAL A 11 2.77 -12.78 7.70
C VAL A 11 3.35 -13.89 6.84
N THR A 12 2.53 -14.86 6.44
CA THR A 12 2.96 -15.99 5.58
C THR A 12 2.81 -15.65 4.10
N ILE A 13 3.53 -16.35 3.21
CA ILE A 13 3.39 -16.16 1.76
C ILE A 13 1.93 -16.37 1.34
N GLY A 14 1.40 -15.43 0.57
CA GLY A 14 -0.01 -15.40 0.16
C GLY A 14 -0.95 -14.70 1.13
N SER A 15 -0.47 -14.30 2.31
CA SER A 15 -1.28 -13.51 3.24
C SER A 15 -1.66 -12.17 2.63
N ALA A 16 -2.86 -11.70 2.98
CA ALA A 16 -3.33 -10.35 2.70
C ALA A 16 -4.06 -9.80 3.95
N PHE A 17 -3.49 -8.79 4.57
CA PHE A 17 -4.04 -8.13 5.76
C PHE A 17 -4.54 -6.73 5.41
N HIS A 18 -5.64 -6.33 6.04
CA HIS A 18 -6.06 -4.93 6.07
C HIS A 18 -5.49 -4.27 7.32
N VAL A 19 -4.65 -3.26 7.13
CA VAL A 19 -3.90 -2.61 8.21
C VAL A 19 -4.29 -1.13 8.31
N ILE A 20 -4.24 -0.60 9.51
CA ILE A 20 -4.32 0.84 9.81
C ILE A 20 -3.13 1.20 10.71
N PRO A 21 -2.62 2.44 10.65
CA PRO A 21 -1.65 2.94 11.60
C PRO A 21 -2.20 2.92 13.02
N GLU A 22 -1.30 2.71 13.97
CA GLU A 22 -1.58 2.88 15.40
C GLU A 22 -2.03 4.32 15.69
N GLY A 23 -2.86 4.51 16.72
CA GLY A 23 -3.35 5.82 17.14
C GLY A 23 -4.41 6.44 16.22
N LEU A 24 -4.68 5.88 15.03
CA LEU A 24 -5.69 6.40 14.09
C LEU A 24 -7.09 6.52 14.74
N ASN A 25 -7.47 5.54 15.56
CA ASN A 25 -8.76 5.52 16.25
C ASN A 25 -8.83 6.51 17.43
N GLU A 26 -7.70 7.06 17.85
CA GLU A 26 -7.58 7.93 19.02
C GLU A 26 -7.52 9.42 18.64
N LEU A 27 -7.35 9.74 17.35
CA LEU A 27 -7.28 11.12 16.87
C LEU A 27 -8.52 11.95 17.28
N PRO A 28 -8.37 13.13 17.89
CA PRO A 28 -9.51 13.94 18.34
C PRO A 28 -10.30 14.57 17.18
N GLU A 29 -9.64 14.96 16.10
CA GLU A 29 -10.25 15.52 14.88
C GLU A 29 -9.58 14.95 13.62
N GLY A 30 -10.19 15.14 12.43
CA GLY A 30 -9.60 14.70 11.16
C GLY A 30 -9.60 13.19 10.91
N LYS A 31 -10.16 12.39 11.84
CA LYS A 31 -10.26 10.91 11.77
C LYS A 31 -10.69 10.36 10.42
N LEU A 32 -11.72 10.93 9.80
CA LEU A 32 -12.22 10.48 8.50
C LEU A 32 -11.21 10.68 7.36
N ASN A 33 -10.54 11.83 7.33
CA ASN A 33 -9.52 12.12 6.31
C ASN A 33 -8.23 11.33 6.54
N ALA A 34 -7.79 11.22 7.79
CA ALA A 34 -6.67 10.37 8.17
C ALA A 34 -6.96 8.90 7.81
N LYS A 35 -8.15 8.40 8.16
CA LYS A 35 -8.57 7.02 7.89
C LYS A 35 -8.70 6.75 6.40
N ALA A 36 -9.22 7.70 5.61
CA ALA A 36 -9.32 7.57 4.17
C ALA A 36 -7.93 7.45 3.51
N LYS A 37 -6.90 8.11 4.05
CA LYS A 37 -5.53 8.06 3.50
C LYS A 37 -4.67 6.93 4.08
N ALA A 38 -5.08 6.36 5.22
CA ALA A 38 -4.22 5.48 6.01
C ALA A 38 -4.57 3.99 5.92
N VAL A 39 -5.56 3.56 5.12
CA VAL A 39 -5.84 2.12 4.99
C VAL A 39 -4.82 1.48 4.07
N VAL A 40 -4.10 0.50 4.59
CA VAL A 40 -3.02 -0.22 3.91
C VAL A 40 -3.43 -1.67 3.68
N LEU A 41 -3.04 -2.23 2.55
CA LEU A 41 -2.98 -3.66 2.30
C LEU A 41 -1.55 -4.13 2.55
N LEU A 42 -1.40 -5.12 3.41
CA LEU A 42 -0.13 -5.80 3.66
C LEU A 42 -0.20 -7.19 3.05
N MET A 43 0.71 -7.51 2.14
CA MET A 43 0.77 -8.80 1.48
C MET A 43 2.17 -9.37 1.57
N ARG A 44 2.30 -10.70 1.43
CA ARG A 44 3.61 -11.34 1.30
C ARG A 44 3.68 -12.23 0.08
N LEU A 45 4.67 -11.98 -0.75
CA LEU A 45 5.02 -12.77 -1.92
C LEU A 45 6.34 -13.49 -1.66
N ASP A 46 6.73 -14.38 -2.59
CA ASP A 46 8.12 -14.80 -2.69
C ASP A 46 8.98 -13.57 -3.03
N PRO A 47 10.04 -13.25 -2.25
CA PRO A 47 10.94 -12.15 -2.55
C PRO A 47 11.49 -12.18 -3.99
N ALA A 48 11.71 -13.37 -4.55
CA ALA A 48 12.22 -13.54 -5.91
C ALA A 48 11.22 -13.12 -7.00
N SER A 49 9.94 -12.98 -6.66
CA SER A 49 8.90 -12.50 -7.57
C SER A 49 8.79 -10.98 -7.62
N LEU A 50 9.42 -10.24 -6.69
CA LEU A 50 9.33 -8.79 -6.65
C LEU A 50 10.38 -8.14 -7.56
N ASN A 51 9.95 -7.15 -8.34
CA ASN A 51 10.79 -6.37 -9.24
C ASN A 51 10.81 -4.89 -8.81
N PRO A 52 11.45 -4.54 -7.68
CA PRO A 52 11.49 -3.17 -7.20
C PRO A 52 12.26 -2.27 -8.18
N SER A 53 11.77 -1.05 -8.34
CA SER A 53 12.50 0.00 -9.06
C SER A 53 13.74 0.42 -8.26
N LYS A 54 14.73 0.99 -8.97
CA LYS A 54 15.95 1.50 -8.35
C LYS A 54 15.62 2.53 -7.25
N GLY A 55 16.14 2.32 -6.04
CA GLY A 55 15.89 3.14 -4.86
C GLY A 55 14.67 2.74 -4.02
N ARG A 56 14.01 1.62 -4.34
CA ARG A 56 12.90 1.03 -3.57
C ARG A 56 13.20 -0.38 -3.05
N GLU A 57 14.44 -0.83 -3.18
CA GLU A 57 14.85 -2.19 -2.82
C GLU A 57 14.62 -2.49 -1.32
N ASP A 58 14.66 -1.47 -0.47
CA ASP A 58 14.46 -1.54 0.99
C ASP A 58 13.05 -1.17 1.45
N TRP A 59 12.09 -0.97 0.54
CA TRP A 59 10.70 -0.63 0.89
C TRP A 59 9.86 -1.85 1.27
N SER A 60 10.46 -3.03 1.25
CA SER A 60 9.83 -4.31 1.56
C SER A 60 10.70 -5.10 2.53
N TYR A 61 10.10 -6.03 3.26
CA TYR A 61 10.83 -6.90 4.18
C TYR A 61 10.56 -8.36 3.86
N ASN A 62 11.56 -9.09 3.32
CA ASN A 62 11.45 -10.52 3.03
C ASN A 62 10.16 -10.91 2.27
N GLY A 63 9.83 -10.14 1.23
CA GLY A 63 8.66 -10.33 0.39
C GLY A 63 7.38 -9.70 0.93
N ILE A 64 7.40 -9.15 2.15
CA ILE A 64 6.30 -8.39 2.74
C ILE A 64 6.29 -6.99 2.13
N VAL A 65 5.15 -6.61 1.57
CA VAL A 65 4.92 -5.31 0.92
C VAL A 65 3.66 -4.68 1.48
N ALA A 66 3.67 -3.35 1.59
CA ALA A 66 2.56 -2.55 2.07
C ALA A 66 2.15 -1.53 1.00
N TYR A 67 0.88 -1.53 0.59
CA TYR A 67 0.35 -0.59 -0.41
C TYR A 67 -0.91 0.09 0.10
N SER A 68 -1.19 1.29 -0.39
CA SER A 68 -2.48 1.92 -0.14
C SER A 68 -3.63 1.04 -0.63
N LYS A 69 -4.68 0.93 0.18
CA LYS A 69 -5.95 0.28 -0.20
C LYS A 69 -6.77 1.14 -1.17
N ILE A 70 -6.42 2.42 -1.35
CA ILE A 70 -7.30 3.35 -2.04
C ILE A 70 -6.98 3.38 -3.53
N CYS A 71 -7.94 2.93 -4.34
CA CYS A 71 -7.81 2.90 -5.79
C CYS A 71 -7.56 4.31 -6.33
N THR A 72 -6.57 4.42 -7.20
CA THR A 72 -6.11 5.69 -7.78
C THR A 72 -7.01 6.24 -8.89
N HIS A 73 -8.03 5.48 -9.28
CA HIS A 73 -9.09 5.96 -10.17
C HIS A 73 -10.02 6.95 -9.45
N VAL A 74 -10.96 6.43 -8.64
CA VAL A 74 -11.99 7.23 -7.95
C VAL A 74 -12.11 6.89 -6.46
N GLY A 75 -11.06 6.30 -5.88
CA GLY A 75 -10.94 6.19 -4.41
C GLY A 75 -11.62 4.98 -3.78
N CYS A 76 -12.15 4.04 -4.58
CA CYS A 76 -12.70 2.80 -4.05
C CYS A 76 -11.66 1.97 -3.27
N PRO A 77 -12.05 1.27 -2.20
CA PRO A 77 -11.16 0.36 -1.50
C PRO A 77 -10.87 -0.88 -2.37
N VAL A 78 -9.61 -1.03 -2.79
CA VAL A 78 -9.06 -2.26 -3.38
C VAL A 78 -9.05 -3.34 -2.29
N ALA A 79 -9.52 -4.54 -2.58
CA ALA A 79 -9.62 -5.58 -1.54
C ALA A 79 -9.52 -7.02 -2.07
N LEU A 80 -9.55 -7.21 -3.38
CA LEU A 80 -9.55 -8.53 -3.98
C LEU A 80 -8.12 -8.87 -4.40
N TYR A 81 -7.52 -9.84 -3.72
CA TYR A 81 -6.17 -10.33 -4.02
C TYR A 81 -6.27 -11.70 -4.71
N GLU A 82 -5.79 -11.77 -5.94
CA GLU A 82 -5.64 -13.02 -6.69
C GLU A 82 -4.24 -13.58 -6.43
N GLN A 83 -4.15 -14.53 -5.49
CA GLN A 83 -2.86 -15.02 -4.98
C GLN A 83 -1.98 -15.69 -6.04
N GLN A 84 -2.57 -16.33 -7.06
CA GLN A 84 -1.81 -17.06 -8.08
C GLN A 84 -1.09 -16.14 -9.07
N THR A 85 -1.71 -15.03 -9.43
CA THR A 85 -1.19 -14.05 -10.41
C THR A 85 -0.55 -12.84 -9.73
N HIS A 86 -0.73 -12.72 -8.42
CA HIS A 86 -0.35 -11.56 -7.63
C HIS A 86 -1.04 -10.26 -8.05
N HIS A 87 -2.26 -10.36 -8.59
CA HIS A 87 -3.04 -9.20 -8.97
C HIS A 87 -3.92 -8.71 -7.83
N LEU A 88 -4.00 -7.39 -7.69
CA LEU A 88 -4.99 -6.70 -6.87
C LEU A 88 -6.08 -6.11 -7.74
N LEU A 89 -7.34 -6.39 -7.42
CA LEU A 89 -8.48 -5.94 -8.18
C LEU A 89 -9.31 -4.94 -7.37
N CYS A 90 -9.60 -3.81 -8.01
CA CYS A 90 -10.58 -2.84 -7.54
C CYS A 90 -11.98 -3.25 -8.00
N PRO A 91 -12.92 -3.60 -7.10
CA PRO A 91 -14.23 -4.13 -7.49
C PRO A 91 -15.14 -3.13 -8.21
N CYS A 92 -14.92 -1.82 -8.06
CA CYS A 92 -15.82 -0.80 -8.63
C CYS A 92 -15.79 -0.75 -10.16
N HIS A 93 -14.59 -0.74 -10.75
CA HIS A 93 -14.38 -0.56 -12.20
C HIS A 93 -13.27 -1.47 -12.72
N GLN A 94 -12.94 -2.51 -11.96
CA GLN A 94 -12.02 -3.58 -12.35
C GLN A 94 -10.60 -3.09 -12.68
N SER A 95 -10.15 -1.98 -12.10
CA SER A 95 -8.72 -1.63 -12.17
C SER A 95 -7.90 -2.74 -11.53
N THR A 96 -6.93 -3.26 -12.27
CA THR A 96 -6.06 -4.35 -11.83
C THR A 96 -4.64 -3.85 -11.71
N PHE A 97 -4.02 -4.17 -10.57
CA PHE A 97 -2.67 -3.75 -10.20
C PHE A 97 -1.80 -4.99 -10.02
N ASP A 98 -0.60 -4.97 -10.59
CA ASP A 98 0.37 -6.06 -10.48
C ASP A 98 1.32 -5.83 -9.29
N LEU A 99 1.18 -6.64 -8.23
CA LEU A 99 2.02 -6.52 -7.04
C LEU A 99 3.50 -6.84 -7.30
N THR A 100 3.80 -7.68 -8.30
CA THR A 100 5.19 -8.05 -8.63
C THR A 100 5.97 -6.89 -9.24
N ASN A 101 5.26 -5.90 -9.79
CA ASN A 101 5.79 -4.71 -10.44
C ASN A 101 5.22 -3.44 -9.80
N GLU A 102 5.38 -3.31 -8.48
CA GLU A 102 5.06 -2.09 -7.72
C GLU A 102 3.62 -1.59 -7.87
N CYS A 103 2.65 -2.50 -7.92
CA CYS A 103 1.24 -2.21 -8.20
C CYS A 103 1.01 -1.47 -9.52
N LYS A 104 1.84 -1.70 -10.54
CA LYS A 104 1.62 -1.16 -11.89
C LYS A 104 0.20 -1.49 -12.37
N VAL A 105 -0.48 -0.51 -12.94
CA VAL A 105 -1.80 -0.75 -13.55
C VAL A 105 -1.63 -1.58 -14.82
N ILE A 106 -2.31 -2.71 -14.87
CA ILE A 106 -2.31 -3.62 -16.02
C ILE A 106 -3.67 -3.71 -16.72
N PHE A 107 -4.74 -3.24 -16.06
CA PHE A 107 -6.09 -3.21 -16.64
C PHE A 107 -6.98 -2.16 -15.96
N GLY A 108 -8.03 -1.73 -16.65
CA GLY A 108 -9.07 -0.83 -16.14
C GLY A 108 -8.66 0.65 -16.13
N PRO A 109 -9.50 1.53 -15.52
CA PRO A 109 -9.41 2.98 -15.70
C PRO A 109 -8.42 3.72 -14.77
N ALA A 110 -7.76 3.04 -13.82
CA ALA A 110 -6.75 3.67 -13.00
C ALA A 110 -5.55 4.09 -13.87
N SER A 111 -5.03 5.29 -13.67
CA SER A 111 -3.92 5.80 -14.50
C SER A 111 -2.54 5.69 -13.84
N ARG A 112 -2.48 5.25 -12.58
CA ARG A 112 -1.24 5.20 -11.79
C ARG A 112 -1.22 4.05 -10.80
N PRO A 113 -0.03 3.56 -10.41
CA PRO A 113 0.11 2.51 -9.41
C PRO A 113 -0.50 2.90 -8.06
N LEU A 114 -0.80 1.90 -7.23
CA LEU A 114 -1.09 2.13 -5.82
C LEU A 114 0.21 2.58 -5.13
N PRO A 115 0.19 3.66 -4.32
CA PRO A 115 1.37 4.06 -3.55
C PRO A 115 1.83 2.95 -2.61
N GLN A 116 3.13 2.64 -2.63
CA GLN A 116 3.76 1.74 -1.67
C GLN A 116 4.14 2.52 -0.40
N LEU A 117 3.95 1.90 0.76
CA LEU A 117 4.40 2.40 2.05
C LEU A 117 5.73 1.71 2.41
N PRO A 118 6.84 2.44 2.60
CA PRO A 118 8.09 1.86 3.07
C PRO A 118 7.92 1.27 4.47
N ILE A 119 8.37 0.03 4.66
CA ILE A 119 8.25 -0.69 5.93
C ILE A 119 9.57 -1.33 6.35
N ALA A 120 9.74 -1.50 7.66
CA ALA A 120 10.83 -2.24 8.27
C ALA A 120 10.30 -3.11 9.42
N VAL A 121 11.22 -3.83 10.07
CA VAL A 121 10.96 -4.60 11.28
C VAL A 121 11.76 -4.00 12.43
N ASP A 122 11.10 -3.73 13.56
CA ASP A 122 11.76 -3.23 14.77
C ASP A 122 12.51 -4.35 15.53
N ALA A 123 13.11 -4.01 16.66
CA ALA A 123 13.91 -4.95 17.46
C ALA A 123 13.07 -6.08 18.07
N GLU A 124 11.76 -5.85 18.26
CA GLU A 124 10.81 -6.79 18.83
C GLU A 124 10.14 -7.68 17.76
N GLY A 125 10.38 -7.39 16.48
CA GLY A 125 9.88 -8.17 15.34
C GLY A 125 8.58 -7.66 14.74
N TYR A 126 8.10 -6.47 15.13
CA TYR A 126 6.89 -5.86 14.59
C TYR A 126 7.18 -5.05 13.33
N LEU A 127 6.19 -5.04 12.43
CA LEU A 127 6.23 -4.22 11.23
C LEU A 127 5.95 -2.76 11.58
N VAL A 128 6.84 -1.88 11.13
CA VAL A 128 6.74 -0.42 11.30
C VAL A 128 6.90 0.27 9.95
N ALA A 129 6.18 1.37 9.74
CA ALA A 129 6.42 2.24 8.59
C ALA A 129 7.68 3.09 8.85
N THR A 130 8.56 3.21 7.84
CA THR A 130 9.79 4.02 7.97
C THR A 130 9.60 5.46 7.48
N SER A 131 8.52 5.70 6.73
CA SER A 131 8.09 7.04 6.32
C SER A 131 6.59 7.05 6.00
N ASP A 132 6.05 8.23 5.70
CA ASP A 132 4.78 8.36 5.00
C ASP A 132 4.89 7.84 3.54
N PHE A 133 3.76 7.81 2.83
CA PHE A 133 3.74 7.58 1.39
C PHE A 133 4.50 8.70 0.65
N ASN A 134 5.42 8.32 -0.23
CA ASN A 134 6.17 9.25 -1.07
C ASN A 134 5.38 9.69 -2.33
N GLU A 135 4.18 9.17 -2.52
CA GLU A 135 3.26 9.52 -3.60
C GLU A 135 1.87 9.80 -3.01
N PRO A 136 1.08 10.72 -3.62
CA PRO A 136 -0.27 11.00 -3.14
C PRO A 136 -1.13 9.73 -3.10
N VAL A 137 -1.92 9.56 -2.04
CA VAL A 137 -2.92 8.50 -1.91
C VAL A 137 -4.27 8.94 -2.51
N GLY A 138 -4.95 8.02 -3.22
CA GLY A 138 -6.32 8.22 -3.69
C GLY A 138 -6.47 8.66 -5.15
N PRO A 139 -7.62 9.21 -5.55
CA PRO A 139 -7.87 9.63 -6.93
C PRO A 139 -6.79 10.57 -7.49
N SER A 140 -6.53 10.48 -8.79
CA SER A 140 -5.75 11.50 -9.50
C SER A 140 -6.49 12.85 -9.50
N TYR A 141 -5.73 13.96 -9.38
CA TYR A 141 -6.25 15.33 -9.39
C TYR A 141 -5.28 16.27 -10.13
N TRP A 142 -5.78 17.45 -10.53
CA TRP A 142 -5.14 18.35 -11.49
C TRP A 142 -3.81 18.98 -11.01
N GLU A 143 -3.64 19.20 -9.71
CA GLU A 143 -2.47 19.85 -9.09
C GLU A 143 -1.37 18.85 -8.63
N ARG A 144 -1.51 17.57 -9.00
CA ARG A 144 -0.61 16.51 -8.51
C ARG A 144 0.85 16.74 -8.86
N ASP A 145 1.15 17.20 -10.06
CA ASP A 145 2.53 17.36 -10.53
C ASP A 145 3.31 18.38 -9.70
N GLU A 146 2.62 19.34 -9.07
CA GLU A 146 3.22 20.32 -8.16
C GLU A 146 3.54 19.67 -6.81
N HIS A 147 2.64 18.82 -6.30
CA HIS A 147 2.83 18.09 -5.04
C HIS A 147 3.99 17.07 -5.14
N GLU A 148 4.10 16.35 -6.26
CA GLU A 148 5.20 15.40 -6.48
C GLU A 148 6.57 16.09 -6.60
N ARG A 149 6.61 17.31 -7.13
CA ARG A 149 7.83 18.12 -7.16
C ARG A 149 8.24 18.59 -5.77
N SER A 150 7.27 18.92 -4.91
CA SER A 150 7.54 19.36 -3.53
C SER A 150 8.02 18.22 -2.60
N ILE A 151 7.66 16.96 -2.87
CA ILE A 151 8.13 15.82 -2.06
C ILE A 151 9.56 15.41 -2.45
N LYS A 152 9.98 15.70 -3.68
CA LYS A 152 11.29 15.33 -4.24
C LYS A 152 12.37 16.41 -4.06
N SER A 153 12.03 17.59 -3.55
CA SER A 153 12.93 18.73 -3.28
C SER A 153 13.38 18.75 -1.83
#